data_AF-A0A438JVJ7-F1
#
_entry.id   AF-A0A438JVJ7-F1
#
_cell.length_a   1.000
_cell.length_b   1.000
_cell.length_c   1.000
_cell.angle_alpha   90.00
_cell.angle_beta   90.00
_cell.angle_gamma   90.00
#
_symmetry.space_group_name_H-M   'P 1'
#
loop_
_entity.id
_entity.type
_entity.pdbx_description
1 polymer ?
#
loop_
_entity_poly.entity_id
_entity_poly.type
_entity_poly.pdbx_seq_one_letter_code
_entity_poly.pdbx_strand_id
1 'polypeptide(L)'
;MLDMGFEPQIRKIVEQMDMPPQGVRQTMLFSATFPKEIQKLASDFLSNYVFLAVGRVGSSTDLIVQRVEFVHDTDKRSHLMDLLHAQRANGVHGKQYLTLVFVETKKGADSLEHWLCMNGFPATTIHGDRTQQVSLM
;
A
#
# COMPACT_ATOMS: atom_id res chain seq x y z
N MET A 1 0.21 -5.07 6.20
CA MET A 1 1.44 -5.35 6.97
C MET A 1 2.35 -6.30 6.21
N LEU A 2 1.88 -7.51 5.84
CA LEU A 2 2.68 -8.45 5.04
C LEU A 2 2.96 -7.92 3.63
N ASP A 3 1.97 -7.35 2.95
CA ASP A 3 2.15 -6.71 1.63
C ASP A 3 3.13 -5.52 1.64
N MET A 4 3.40 -4.96 2.83
CA MET A 4 4.37 -3.89 3.03
C MET A 4 5.76 -4.43 3.41
N GLY A 5 5.95 -5.75 3.42
CA GLY A 5 7.22 -6.42 3.72
C GLY A 5 7.53 -6.57 5.21
N PHE A 6 6.56 -6.41 6.11
CA PHE A 6 6.80 -6.49 7.56
C PHE A 6 6.88 -7.91 8.14
N GLU A 7 6.76 -8.96 7.33
CA GLU A 7 6.78 -10.34 7.82
C GLU A 7 8.02 -10.66 8.68
N PRO A 8 9.26 -10.32 8.26
CA PRO A 8 10.46 -10.64 9.05
C PRO A 8 10.45 -10.00 10.43
N GLN A 9 9.96 -8.76 10.54
CA GLN A 9 9.89 -8.02 11.80
C GLN A 9 8.84 -8.63 12.73
N ILE A 10 7.68 -9.02 12.19
CA ILE A 10 6.62 -9.67 12.97
C ILE A 10 7.12 -11.01 13.52
N ARG A 11 7.75 -11.85 12.69
CA ARG A 11 8.32 -13.13 13.14
C ARG A 11 9.38 -12.94 14.21
N LYS A 12 10.27 -11.95 14.04
CA LYS A 12 11.25 -11.61 15.08
C LYS A 12 10.58 -11.31 16.42
N ILE A 13 9.55 -10.46 16.43
CA ILE A 13 8.85 -10.09 17.66
C ILE A 13 8.13 -11.29 18.29
N VAL A 14 7.49 -12.13 17.48
CA VAL A 14 6.62 -13.20 17.97
C VAL A 14 7.38 -14.47 18.36
N GLU A 15 8.48 -14.77 17.67
CA GLU A 15 9.22 -16.03 17.79
C GLU A 15 10.60 -15.86 18.45
N GLN A 16 11.23 -14.68 18.33
CA GLN A 16 12.63 -14.46 18.75
C GLN A 16 12.78 -13.45 19.89
N MET A 17 11.67 -12.94 20.43
CA MET A 17 11.65 -12.12 21.63
C MET A 17 10.90 -12.87 22.74
N ASP A 18 10.91 -12.33 23.96
CA ASP A 18 10.32 -12.96 25.16
C ASP A 18 8.78 -12.97 25.17
N MET A 19 8.15 -13.06 24.00
CA MET A 19 6.71 -13.22 23.89
C MET A 19 6.32 -14.64 24.31
N PRO A 20 5.35 -14.83 25.24
CA PRO A 20 4.90 -16.17 25.63
C PRO A 20 4.42 -16.96 24.40
N PRO A 21 4.67 -18.27 24.29
CA PRO A 21 4.34 -19.04 23.10
C PRO A 21 2.83 -19.10 22.84
N GLN A 22 2.46 -19.47 21.61
CA GLN A 22 1.06 -19.69 21.26
C GLN A 22 0.42 -20.75 22.15
N GLY A 23 -0.82 -20.51 22.59
CA GLY A 23 -1.52 -21.36 23.57
C GLY A 23 -1.30 -20.95 25.03
N VAL A 24 -0.26 -20.16 25.32
CA VAL A 24 -0.09 -19.47 26.62
C VAL A 24 -0.59 -18.03 26.52
N ARG A 25 -0.27 -17.34 25.41
CA ARG A 25 -0.84 -16.03 25.07
C ARG A 25 -2.13 -16.18 24.26
N GLN A 26 -3.01 -15.19 24.37
CA GLN A 26 -4.12 -15.01 23.44
C GLN A 26 -3.67 -14.15 22.26
N THR A 27 -3.75 -14.71 21.05
CA THR A 27 -3.42 -14.00 19.80
C THR A 27 -4.70 -13.77 18.99
N MET A 28 -4.89 -12.56 18.47
CA MET A 28 -5.96 -12.23 17.52
C MET A 28 -5.33 -11.74 16.21
N LEU A 29 -5.73 -12.34 15.09
CA LEU A 29 -5.28 -11.94 13.76
C LEU A 29 -6.47 -11.39 12.97
N PHE A 30 -6.36 -10.13 12.56
CA PHE A 30 -7.36 -9.46 11.73
C PHE A 30 -6.78 -9.24 10.34
N SER A 31 -7.53 -9.64 9.31
CA SER A 31 -7.14 -9.43 7.92
C SER A 31 -8.35 -9.19 7.02
N ALA A 32 -8.24 -8.23 6.11
CA ALA A 32 -9.28 -7.96 5.10
C ALA A 32 -9.29 -9.03 3.99
N THR A 33 -8.15 -9.66 3.74
CA THR A 33 -7.96 -10.73 2.76
C THR A 33 -7.39 -11.98 3.45
N PHE A 34 -7.51 -13.15 2.82
CA PHE A 34 -7.00 -14.40 3.39
C PHE A 34 -6.21 -15.26 2.38
N PRO A 35 -5.17 -14.69 1.73
CA PRO A 35 -4.29 -15.42 0.83
C PRO A 35 -3.43 -16.44 1.60
N LYS A 36 -2.68 -17.29 0.86
CA LYS A 36 -1.91 -18.41 1.44
C LYS A 36 -0.89 -17.96 2.49
N GLU A 37 -0.31 -16.78 2.30
CA GLU A 37 0.67 -16.17 3.19
C GLU A 37 0.04 -15.84 4.56
N ILE A 38 -1.17 -15.28 4.56
CA ILE A 38 -1.92 -14.99 5.80
C ILE A 38 -2.37 -16.30 6.47
N GLN A 39 -2.78 -17.31 5.70
CA GLN A 39 -3.12 -18.63 6.23
C GLN A 39 -1.95 -19.27 6.96
N LYS A 40 -0.76 -19.18 6.35
CA LYS A 40 0.48 -19.66 6.97
C LYS A 40 0.79 -18.91 8.27
N LEU A 41 0.67 -17.57 8.25
CA LEU A 41 0.88 -16.76 9.45
C LEU A 41 -0.09 -17.10 10.58
N ALA A 42 -1.36 -17.34 10.26
CA ALA A 42 -2.37 -17.77 11.21
C ALA A 42 -2.03 -19.14 11.82
N SER A 43 -1.59 -20.09 10.99
CA SER A 43 -1.08 -21.41 11.42
C SER A 43 0.10 -21.30 12.38
N ASP A 44 1.03 -20.38 12.11
CA ASP A 44 2.26 -20.24 12.87
C ASP A 44 2.03 -19.57 14.24
N PHE A 45 1.08 -18.63 14.33
CA PHE A 45 0.94 -17.74 15.50
C PHE A 45 -0.29 -17.97 16.37
N LEU A 46 -1.29 -18.69 15.87
CA LEU A 46 -2.54 -18.96 16.56
C LEU A 46 -2.63 -20.43 16.99
N SER A 47 -3.04 -20.68 18.23
CA SER A 47 -3.32 -22.02 18.74
C SER A 47 -4.81 -22.27 18.81
N ASN A 48 -5.29 -23.39 18.23
CA ASN A 48 -6.70 -23.83 18.23
C ASN A 48 -7.70 -22.69 17.96
N TYR A 49 -7.45 -21.91 16.90
CA TYR A 49 -8.17 -20.67 16.66
C TYR A 49 -9.54 -20.86 16.01
N VAL A 50 -10.44 -19.92 16.29
CA VAL A 50 -11.72 -19.80 15.58
C VAL A 50 -11.54 -18.86 14.39
N PHE A 51 -11.92 -19.33 13.21
CA PHE A 51 -11.96 -18.51 12.00
C PHE A 51 -13.33 -17.83 11.87
N LEU A 52 -13.35 -16.51 11.84
CA LEU A 52 -14.55 -15.71 11.63
C LEU A 52 -14.46 -14.95 10.30
N ALA A 53 -15.43 -15.19 9.41
CA ALA A 53 -15.57 -14.49 8.15
C ALA A 53 -16.77 -13.54 8.20
N VAL A 54 -16.54 -12.25 7.92
CA VAL A 54 -17.61 -11.25 7.78
C VAL A 54 -17.61 -10.77 6.33
N GLY A 55 -18.68 -11.08 5.58
CA GLY A 55 -18.77 -10.79 4.15
C GLY A 55 -17.98 -11.75 3.26
N ARG A 56 -17.55 -11.29 2.08
CA ARG A 56 -16.81 -12.11 1.10
C ARG A 56 -15.30 -11.98 1.33
N VAL A 57 -14.72 -12.95 2.04
CA VAL A 57 -13.28 -12.99 2.35
C VAL A 57 -12.46 -13.03 1.06
N GLY A 58 -11.45 -12.16 0.97
CA GLY A 58 -10.55 -12.09 -0.20
C GLY A 58 -11.06 -11.21 -1.34
N SER A 59 -12.25 -10.61 -1.24
CA SER A 59 -12.73 -9.63 -2.21
C SER A 59 -12.33 -8.20 -1.78
N SER A 60 -11.04 -7.90 -1.84
CA SER A 60 -10.58 -6.49 -1.92
C SER A 60 -10.71 -5.95 -3.34
N THR A 61 -11.00 -6.81 -4.32
CA THR A 61 -11.02 -6.47 -5.75
C THR A 61 -12.35 -5.93 -6.25
N ASP A 62 -13.49 -6.32 -5.68
CA ASP A 62 -14.79 -5.94 -6.27
C ASP A 62 -15.08 -4.42 -6.17
N LEU A 63 -14.41 -3.72 -5.24
CA LEU A 63 -14.50 -2.26 -5.07
C LEU A 63 -13.41 -1.49 -5.81
N ILE A 64 -12.40 -2.17 -6.39
CA ILE A 64 -11.28 -1.54 -7.08
C ILE A 64 -11.47 -1.72 -8.57
N VAL A 65 -11.76 -0.62 -9.28
CA VAL A 65 -11.74 -0.61 -10.74
C VAL A 65 -10.28 -0.68 -11.21
N GLN A 66 -9.91 -1.80 -11.84
CA GLN A 66 -8.58 -2.00 -12.41
C GLN A 66 -8.62 -1.74 -13.92
N ARG A 67 -7.68 -0.93 -14.41
CA ARG A 67 -7.50 -0.63 -15.83
C ARG A 67 -6.06 -0.87 -16.22
N VAL A 68 -5.85 -1.55 -17.34
CA VAL A 68 -4.53 -1.81 -17.93
C VAL A 68 -4.55 -1.19 -19.31
N GLU A 69 -3.67 -0.21 -19.52
CA GLU A 69 -3.56 0.53 -20.78
C GLU A 69 -2.14 0.36 -21.33
N PHE A 70 -2.04 0.09 -22.63
CA PHE A 70 -0.74 0.02 -23.29
C PHE A 70 -0.26 1.44 -23.62
N VAL A 71 0.88 1.83 -23.06
CA VAL A 71 1.46 3.17 -23.23
C VAL A 71 2.97 3.03 -23.44
N HIS A 72 3.50 3.63 -24.49
CA HIS A 72 4.95 3.68 -24.71
C HIS A 72 5.63 4.49 -23.61
N ASP A 73 6.87 4.12 -23.26
CA ASP A 73 7.59 4.77 -22.16
C ASP A 73 7.76 6.28 -22.32
N THR A 74 7.90 6.75 -23.57
CA THR A 74 7.97 8.19 -23.89
C THR A 74 6.69 8.94 -23.56
N ASP A 75 5.56 8.25 -23.57
CA ASP A 75 4.22 8.84 -23.48
C ASP A 75 3.61 8.68 -22.09
N LYS A 76 4.25 7.90 -21.20
CA LYS A 76 3.75 7.66 -19.84
C LYS A 76 3.55 8.95 -19.03
N ARG A 77 4.41 9.96 -19.24
CA ARG A 77 4.31 11.25 -18.53
C ARG A 77 3.11 12.08 -18.98
N SER A 78 2.92 12.23 -20.29
CA SER A 78 1.75 12.93 -20.84
C SER A 78 0.47 12.19 -20.47
N HIS A 79 0.45 10.88 -20.60
CA HIS A 79 -0.70 10.06 -20.23
C HIS A 79 -1.06 10.20 -18.73
N LEU A 80 -0.07 10.21 -17.84
CA LEU A 80 -0.31 10.47 -16.41
C LEU A 80 -0.95 11.86 -16.18
N MET A 81 -0.51 12.89 -16.90
CA MET A 81 -1.12 14.22 -16.77
C MET A 81 -2.59 14.22 -17.20
N ASP A 82 -2.92 13.52 -18.28
CA ASP A 82 -4.30 13.41 -18.74
C ASP A 82 -5.18 12.78 -17.66
N LEU A 83 -4.69 11.72 -17.00
CA LEU A 83 -5.36 11.07 -15.87
C LEU A 83 -5.55 12.03 -14.68
N LEU A 84 -4.50 12.77 -14.30
CA LEU A 84 -4.56 13.71 -13.18
C LEU A 84 -5.50 14.90 -13.48
N HIS A 85 -5.52 15.40 -14.71
CA HIS A 85 -6.43 16.46 -15.14
C HIS A 85 -7.88 15.98 -15.16
N ALA A 86 -8.14 14.80 -15.72
CA ALA A 86 -9.47 14.19 -15.72
C ALA A 86 -9.99 13.99 -14.28
N GLN A 87 -9.13 13.53 -13.37
CA GLN A 87 -9.45 13.38 -11.95
C GLN A 87 -9.79 14.72 -11.28
N ARG A 88 -9.05 15.79 -11.58
CA ARG A 88 -9.32 17.14 -11.06
C ARG A 88 -10.65 17.70 -11.58
N ALA A 89 -10.95 17.48 -12.86
CA ALA A 89 -12.20 17.95 -13.48
C ALA A 89 -13.44 17.22 -12.94
N ASN A 90 -13.30 15.93 -12.61
CA ASN A 90 -14.36 15.08 -12.05
C ASN A 90 -14.45 15.17 -10.51
N GLY A 91 -13.74 16.12 -9.89
CA GLY A 91 -13.78 16.38 -8.45
C GLY A 91 -15.13 16.96 -8.01
N VAL A 92 -15.90 16.18 -7.26
CA VAL A 92 -17.14 16.63 -6.64
C VAL A 92 -16.80 17.41 -5.36
N HIS A 93 -17.26 18.67 -5.24
CA HIS A 93 -17.28 19.46 -4.00
C HIS A 93 -15.92 19.75 -3.34
N GLY A 94 -14.97 20.34 -4.07
CA GLY A 94 -13.76 20.96 -3.48
C GLY A 94 -12.79 19.98 -2.80
N LYS A 95 -13.05 18.67 -2.88
CA LYS A 95 -12.21 17.64 -2.27
C LYS A 95 -11.15 17.19 -3.27
N GLN A 96 -9.88 17.41 -2.94
CA GLN A 96 -8.79 16.88 -3.73
C GLN A 96 -8.69 15.36 -3.52
N TYR A 97 -8.63 14.62 -4.62
CA TYR A 97 -8.35 13.19 -4.60
C TYR A 97 -6.86 12.96 -4.28
N LEU A 98 -6.57 11.96 -3.46
CA LEU A 98 -5.21 11.53 -3.16
C LEU A 98 -4.77 10.49 -4.20
N THR A 99 -3.70 10.79 -4.94
CA THR A 99 -3.14 9.88 -5.95
C THR A 99 -1.80 9.33 -5.47
N LEU A 100 -1.64 8.00 -5.53
CA LEU A 100 -0.36 7.33 -5.30
C LEU A 100 0.17 6.81 -6.64
N VAL A 101 1.36 7.26 -7.03
CA VAL A 101 2.02 6.83 -8.28
C VAL A 101 3.25 6.01 -7.93
N PHE A 102 3.26 4.74 -8.36
CA PHE A 102 4.43 3.88 -8.21
C PHE A 102 5.36 4.01 -9.42
N VAL A 103 6.65 4.11 -9.14
CA VAL A 103 7.74 4.13 -10.12
C VAL A 103 8.83 3.15 -9.71
N GLU A 104 9.58 2.64 -10.68
CA GLU A 104 10.52 1.55 -10.45
C GLU A 104 11.77 1.98 -9.65
N THR A 105 12.25 3.21 -9.86
CA THR A 105 13.53 3.66 -9.29
C THR A 105 13.39 4.93 -8.48
N LYS A 106 14.22 5.09 -7.44
CA LYS A 106 14.28 6.32 -6.62
C LYS A 106 14.51 7.59 -7.47
N LYS A 107 15.43 7.52 -8.43
CA LYS A 107 15.73 8.63 -9.34
C LYS A 107 14.53 8.95 -10.25
N GLY A 108 13.78 7.91 -10.65
CA GLY A 108 12.53 8.07 -11.38
C GLY A 108 11.48 8.80 -10.56
N ALA A 109 11.38 8.52 -9.25
CA ALA A 109 10.46 9.22 -8.35
C ALA A 109 10.79 10.71 -8.26
N ASP A 110 12.05 11.06 -7.99
CA ASP A 110 12.51 12.46 -7.89
C ASP A 110 12.31 13.22 -9.22
N SER A 111 12.65 12.58 -10.34
CA SER A 111 12.44 13.15 -11.67
C SER A 111 10.97 13.39 -11.97
N LEU A 112 10.08 12.49 -11.53
CA LEU A 112 8.64 12.61 -11.75
C LEU A 112 8.02 13.69 -10.85
N GLU A 113 8.39 13.75 -9.57
CA GLU A 113 7.96 14.81 -8.64
C GLU A 113 8.33 16.19 -9.18
N HIS A 114 9.58 16.39 -9.57
CA HIS A 114 10.02 17.67 -10.11
C HIS A 114 9.19 18.07 -11.35
N TRP A 115 8.96 17.11 -12.25
CA TRP A 115 8.17 17.33 -13.45
C TRP A 115 6.71 17.67 -13.14
N LEU A 116 6.07 16.97 -12.20
CA LEU A 116 4.70 17.26 -11.76
C LEU A 116 4.58 18.64 -11.14
N CYS A 117 5.52 19.02 -10.25
CA CYS A 117 5.55 20.33 -9.62
C CYS A 117 5.72 21.46 -10.65
N MET A 118 6.61 21.29 -11.63
CA MET A 118 6.80 22.24 -12.73
C MET A 118 5.54 22.41 -13.59
N ASN A 119 4.68 21.39 -13.66
CA ASN A 119 3.41 21.42 -14.38
C ASN A 119 2.20 21.72 -13.46
N GLY A 120 2.43 22.25 -12.27
CA GLY A 120 1.37 22.76 -11.38
C GLY A 120 0.63 21.69 -10.58
N PHE A 121 1.17 20.48 -10.46
CA PHE A 121 0.67 19.44 -9.57
C PHE A 121 1.55 19.33 -8.33
N PRO A 122 1.06 19.70 -7.13
CA PRO A 122 1.78 19.48 -5.90
C PRO A 122 2.02 17.98 -5.69
N ALA A 123 3.28 17.59 -5.59
CA ALA A 123 3.68 16.20 -5.40
C ALA A 123 4.81 16.12 -4.36
N THR A 124 4.94 14.95 -3.76
CA THR A 124 6.06 14.58 -2.88
C THR A 124 6.47 13.15 -3.20
N THR A 125 7.73 12.79 -2.96
CA THR A 125 8.21 11.41 -3.12
C THR A 125 8.35 10.69 -1.79
N ILE A 126 8.32 9.35 -1.84
CA ILE A 126 8.64 8.46 -0.73
C ILE A 126 9.63 7.42 -1.26
N HIS A 127 10.88 7.46 -0.78
CA HIS A 127 11.88 6.41 -1.01
C HIS A 127 12.95 6.45 0.09
N GLY A 128 13.73 5.38 0.25
CA GLY A 128 14.64 5.18 1.38
C GLY A 128 15.75 6.25 1.55
N ASP A 129 16.13 6.93 0.47
CA ASP A 129 17.10 8.02 0.51
C ASP A 129 16.49 9.38 0.95
N ARG A 130 15.16 9.52 1.00
CA ARG A 130 14.54 10.73 1.56
C ARG A 130 14.64 10.68 3.07
N THR A 131 15.26 11.70 3.65
CA THR A 131 15.16 11.93 5.09
C THR A 131 13.70 12.23 5.42
N GLN A 132 13.14 11.48 6.35
CA GLN A 132 11.77 11.68 6.82
C GLN A 132 11.75 12.94 7.70
N GLN A 133 11.80 14.12 7.08
CA GLN A 133 11.49 15.35 7.79
C GLN A 133 9.99 15.36 8.06
N VAL A 134 9.65 15.41 9.33
CA VAL A 134 8.28 15.65 9.80
C VAL A 134 7.85 16.97 9.18
N SER A 135 6.99 16.92 8.16
CA SER A 135 6.35 18.09 7.61
C SER A 135 5.35 18.60 8.66
N LEU A 136 5.78 19.58 9.45
CA LEU A 136 4.88 20.43 10.22
C LEU A 136 4.24 21.40 9.22
N MET A 137 2.94 21.18 9.00
CA MET A 137 1.90 22.06 8.43
C MET A 137 2.33 23.22 7.52
#